data_AF-A0A1N6YBS0-F1
#
_entry.id   AF-A0A1N6YBS0-F1
#
_cell.length_a   1.000
_cell.length_b   1.000
_cell.length_c   1.000
_cell.angle_alpha   90.00
_cell.angle_beta   90.00
_cell.angle_gamma   90.00
#
_symmetry.space_group_name_H-M   'P 1'
#
loop_
_entity.id
_entity.type
_entity.pdbx_description
1 polymer ?
#
loop_
_entity_poly.entity_id
_entity_poly.type
_entity_poly.pdbx_seq_one_letter_code
_entity_poly.pdbx_strand_id
1 'polypeptide(L)'
;MRVVYRTIAVAAGVAVLGAGATAVLLNRDDPATAAPRNSAAAAAPSVISASSASSAAAPAAGAVATPGLSPLSSTGASATPGADVDAVSSPAASPDTADVALAAALKDPRVPALPKNGRRLRTLPGRAAAAHGSIKDRRSGVALPRFTKTWALATPAPFASRQLLPKVKGASYRGMLVSCPVPIPEQKTLRDTAFLAARWTLNHHPSGATITWTASQPIKAGKRQGWLLGYTVHYTLKGKKRVSAAALALVDVPEKKPAVVFVTIPDSQKKRWHDINKVMSSVKAL
;
A
#
# COMPACT_ATOMS: atom_id res chain seq x y z
N MET A 1 27.97 26.88 28.71
CA MET A 1 27.14 27.91 28.04
C MET A 1 28.04 28.73 27.13
N ARG A 2 27.66 28.96 25.86
CA ARG A 2 28.13 30.06 25.00
C ARG A 2 27.28 30.08 23.73
N VAL A 3 26.26 30.95 23.74
CA VAL A 3 25.48 31.30 22.55
C VAL A 3 26.27 32.39 21.81
N VAL A 4 26.42 32.26 20.50
CA VAL A 4 26.88 33.36 19.64
C VAL A 4 25.93 33.48 18.46
N TYR A 5 25.04 34.46 18.52
CA TYR A 5 24.30 34.93 17.35
C TYR A 5 25.28 35.60 16.38
N ARG A 6 25.14 35.31 15.08
CA ARG A 6 25.54 36.24 14.02
C ARG A 6 24.39 36.43 13.05
N THR A 7 23.95 37.67 12.96
CA THR A 7 22.86 38.16 12.13
C THR A 7 23.41 38.89 10.90
N ILE A 8 22.52 39.13 9.92
CA ILE A 8 22.64 40.08 8.80
C ILE A 8 23.61 39.71 7.66
N ALA A 9 23.01 39.44 6.50
CA ALA A 9 23.24 40.25 5.30
C ALA A 9 22.02 40.12 4.37
N VAL A 10 21.20 41.17 4.29
CA VAL A 10 20.19 41.33 3.24
C VAL A 10 20.87 42.02 2.06
N ALA A 11 20.74 41.46 0.86
CA ALA A 11 21.11 42.13 -0.38
C ALA A 11 19.92 42.05 -1.35
N ALA A 12 19.29 43.20 -1.60
CA ALA A 12 18.28 43.34 -2.64
C ALA A 12 18.97 43.61 -3.99
N GLY A 13 18.42 43.03 -5.06
CA GLY A 13 18.79 43.34 -6.44
C GLY A 13 17.51 43.46 -7.26
N VAL A 14 17.32 44.60 -7.91
CA VAL A 14 16.09 45.00 -8.64
C VAL A 14 16.46 45.44 -10.06
N ALA A 15 15.49 45.36 -10.97
CA ALA A 15 15.54 45.76 -12.39
C ALA A 15 16.30 44.76 -13.31
N VAL A 16 16.00 44.64 -14.61
CA VAL A 16 15.29 45.56 -15.52
C VAL A 16 14.19 44.87 -16.34
N LEU A 17 13.10 45.62 -16.50
CA LEU A 17 12.05 45.65 -17.51
C LEU A 17 12.35 45.08 -18.93
N GLY A 18 11.31 44.53 -19.55
CA GLY A 18 11.19 44.34 -21.00
C GLY A 18 9.71 44.31 -21.38
N ALA A 19 9.26 45.25 -22.20
CA ALA A 19 7.85 45.49 -22.52
C ALA A 19 7.55 45.37 -24.02
N GLY A 20 6.27 45.21 -24.37
CA GLY A 20 5.76 45.20 -25.75
C GLY A 20 5.33 43.80 -26.24
N ALA A 21 4.18 43.62 -26.88
CA ALA A 21 3.11 44.58 -27.16
C ALA A 21 1.75 43.87 -27.28
N THR A 22 0.67 44.58 -26.92
CA THR A 22 -0.71 44.19 -27.18
C THR A 22 -1.21 44.82 -28.48
N ALA A 23 -1.93 44.06 -29.31
CA ALA A 23 -2.84 44.61 -30.30
C ALA A 23 -4.15 43.80 -30.29
N VAL A 24 -5.26 44.49 -30.13
CA VAL A 24 -6.65 43.97 -30.11
C VAL A 24 -7.43 44.71 -31.18
N LEU A 25 -8.12 44.00 -32.08
CA LEU A 25 -9.26 44.46 -32.91
C LEU A 25 -9.72 43.24 -33.75
N LEU A 26 -10.99 43.03 -34.12
CA LEU A 26 -12.31 43.32 -33.51
C LEU A 26 -13.40 42.70 -34.43
N ASN A 27 -14.51 42.21 -33.85
CA ASN A 27 -15.91 42.14 -34.39
C ASN A 27 -16.70 41.15 -33.48
N ARG A 28 -17.84 41.48 -32.84
CA ARG A 28 -19.14 42.07 -33.29
C ARG A 28 -19.91 41.11 -34.22
N ASP A 29 -21.19 40.78 -34.01
CA ASP A 29 -22.19 41.20 -32.99
C ASP A 29 -23.20 40.06 -32.66
N ASP A 30 -23.98 40.27 -31.58
CA ASP A 30 -25.20 39.54 -31.10
C ASP A 30 -26.40 39.61 -32.11
N PRO A 31 -27.63 39.04 -31.90
CA PRO A 31 -28.29 38.68 -30.62
C PRO A 31 -29.18 37.41 -30.52
N ALA A 32 -29.47 37.02 -29.26
CA ALA A 32 -30.74 36.52 -28.69
C ALA A 32 -31.47 35.26 -29.24
N THR A 33 -31.83 34.32 -28.33
CA THR A 33 -33.23 34.15 -27.82
C THR A 33 -33.40 32.97 -26.83
N ALA A 34 -34.10 33.25 -25.72
CA ALA A 34 -34.85 32.38 -24.80
C ALA A 34 -34.24 31.08 -24.19
N ALA A 35 -34.29 31.04 -22.85
CA ALA A 35 -34.34 29.81 -22.05
C ALA A 35 -35.76 29.20 -22.01
N PRO A 36 -35.92 28.02 -21.39
CA PRO A 36 -36.91 27.95 -20.31
C PRO A 36 -36.29 27.57 -18.95
N ARG A 37 -36.92 28.09 -17.90
CA ARG A 37 -36.64 27.76 -16.50
C ARG A 37 -37.18 26.37 -16.15
N ASN A 38 -36.59 25.70 -15.18
CA ASN A 38 -37.32 24.78 -14.30
C ASN A 38 -36.83 24.95 -12.86
N SER A 39 -37.78 25.07 -11.93
CA SER A 39 -37.55 25.33 -10.51
C SER A 39 -38.10 24.20 -9.64
N ALA A 40 -37.24 23.59 -8.82
CA ALA A 40 -37.55 22.92 -7.54
C ALA A 40 -36.18 22.47 -6.96
N ALA A 41 -35.66 22.92 -5.82
CA ALA A 41 -36.21 23.11 -4.47
C ALA A 41 -36.33 21.81 -3.64
N ALA A 42 -35.73 21.87 -2.44
CA ALA A 42 -35.93 21.05 -1.24
C ALA A 42 -35.10 19.76 -1.00
N ALA A 43 -34.79 19.60 0.30
CA ALA A 43 -34.41 18.38 1.05
C ALA A 43 -33.01 17.74 0.84
N ALA A 44 -32.07 18.17 1.69
CA ALA A 44 -31.01 17.30 2.21
C ALA A 44 -31.38 16.83 3.63
N PRO A 45 -30.98 15.62 4.07
CA PRO A 45 -30.91 15.28 5.48
C PRO A 45 -29.46 15.18 5.96
N SER A 46 -29.08 16.08 6.85
CA SER A 46 -27.93 15.88 7.74
C SER A 46 -28.29 14.84 8.80
N VAL A 47 -27.39 13.90 9.10
CA VAL A 47 -27.39 13.21 10.40
C VAL A 47 -26.03 13.40 11.07
N ILE A 48 -26.07 14.13 12.18
CA ILE A 48 -24.95 14.34 13.09
C ILE A 48 -25.27 13.47 14.31
N SER A 49 -24.30 12.71 14.81
CA SER A 49 -24.43 12.05 16.11
C SER A 49 -23.11 12.18 16.84
N ALA A 50 -23.03 13.25 17.63
CA ALA A 50 -22.00 13.46 18.62
C ALA A 50 -22.66 13.41 20.01
N SER A 51 -22.29 12.42 20.81
CA SER A 51 -22.71 12.32 22.21
C SER A 51 -21.58 12.75 23.12
N SER A 52 -21.55 14.03 23.43
CA SER A 52 -21.08 14.56 24.71
C SER A 52 -21.97 14.01 25.84
N ALA A 53 -21.60 13.93 27.12
CA ALA A 53 -20.32 14.00 27.85
C ALA A 53 -20.61 13.54 29.29
N SER A 54 -19.58 13.27 30.09
CA SER A 54 -19.56 13.59 31.54
C SER A 54 -18.18 13.41 32.14
N SER A 55 -17.81 14.28 33.08
CA SER A 55 -16.52 14.29 33.79
C SER A 55 -16.71 14.77 35.22
N ALA A 56 -16.35 13.94 36.20
CA ALA A 56 -16.13 14.21 37.63
C ALA A 56 -15.95 12.84 38.35
N ALA A 57 -15.25 12.67 39.48
CA ALA A 57 -14.17 13.43 40.13
C ALA A 57 -13.46 12.47 41.13
N ALA A 58 -12.24 12.79 41.60
CA ALA A 58 -11.55 12.12 42.72
C ALA A 58 -11.97 12.76 44.09
N PRO A 59 -11.62 12.27 45.31
CA PRO A 59 -10.40 11.53 45.78
C PRO A 59 -10.76 10.24 46.60
N ALA A 60 -10.01 9.63 47.55
CA ALA A 60 -8.77 9.96 48.27
C ALA A 60 -8.03 8.75 48.92
N ALA A 61 -6.70 8.90 49.10
CA ALA A 61 -5.85 8.60 50.29
C ALA A 61 -5.81 7.22 51.04
N GLY A 62 -4.59 6.80 51.42
CA GLY A 62 -4.24 5.62 52.28
C GLY A 62 -3.63 4.44 51.48
N ALA A 63 -2.41 3.88 51.64
CA ALA A 63 -1.43 3.72 52.76
C ALA A 63 -1.77 2.54 53.71
N VAL A 64 -0.87 1.61 54.13
CA VAL A 64 0.61 1.51 54.09
C VAL A 64 1.10 0.01 54.00
N ALA A 65 2.32 -0.25 53.48
CA ALA A 65 3.25 -1.40 53.73
C ALA A 65 3.10 -2.83 53.13
N THR A 66 4.27 -3.32 52.70
CA THR A 66 4.82 -4.67 52.42
C THR A 66 5.01 -5.56 53.69
N PRO A 67 5.64 -6.77 53.63
CA PRO A 67 5.44 -7.95 52.76
C PRO A 67 5.31 -9.27 53.59
N GLY A 68 5.01 -10.44 52.98
CA GLY A 68 5.06 -11.70 53.75
C GLY A 68 4.75 -13.03 53.03
N LEU A 69 5.79 -13.86 52.88
CA LEU A 69 5.85 -15.34 52.98
C LEU A 69 4.64 -16.23 52.58
N SER A 70 4.89 -17.14 51.63
CA SER A 70 4.21 -18.45 51.49
C SER A 70 4.58 -19.38 52.68
N PRO A 71 3.86 -20.50 53.00
CA PRO A 71 3.69 -21.65 52.08
C PRO A 71 2.44 -22.56 52.27
N LEU A 72 2.45 -23.69 51.55
CA LEU A 72 1.74 -24.98 51.78
C LEU A 72 0.22 -25.12 51.47
N SER A 73 -0.02 -25.80 50.34
CA SER A 73 -0.81 -27.04 50.19
C SER A 73 -2.17 -27.23 50.90
N SER A 74 -3.22 -27.40 50.10
CA SER A 74 -4.29 -28.37 50.39
C SER A 74 -4.90 -28.96 49.11
N THR A 75 -5.06 -30.28 49.09
CA THR A 75 -5.81 -31.04 48.09
C THR A 75 -7.31 -30.95 48.37
N GLY A 76 -8.12 -30.71 47.33
CA GLY A 76 -9.58 -30.73 47.41
C GLY A 76 -10.17 -31.08 46.05
N ALA A 77 -11.17 -31.96 46.02
CA ALA A 77 -11.68 -32.57 44.79
C ALA A 77 -13.08 -32.05 44.38
N SER A 78 -13.48 -32.44 43.16
CA SER A 78 -14.85 -32.59 42.64
C SER A 78 -15.48 -31.47 41.79
N ALA A 79 -16.13 -31.97 40.72
CA ALA A 79 -17.30 -31.45 40.00
C ALA A 79 -17.16 -30.35 38.92
N THR A 80 -17.33 -30.83 37.68
CA THR A 80 -17.94 -30.26 36.46
C THR A 80 -19.03 -29.18 36.60
N PRO A 81 -19.50 -28.53 35.49
CA PRO A 81 -18.97 -28.48 34.11
C PRO A 81 -18.87 -27.04 33.52
N GLY A 82 -18.35 -26.91 32.29
CA GLY A 82 -18.71 -25.80 31.39
C GLY A 82 -17.56 -25.01 30.79
N ALA A 83 -17.14 -25.41 29.58
CA ALA A 83 -16.53 -24.53 28.57
C ALA A 83 -16.43 -25.29 27.24
N ASP A 84 -17.56 -25.47 26.54
CA ASP A 84 -17.50 -25.59 25.08
C ASP A 84 -17.02 -24.24 24.56
N VAL A 85 -15.70 -24.11 24.44
CA VAL A 85 -15.08 -23.01 23.72
C VAL A 85 -15.40 -23.20 22.25
N ASP A 86 -16.39 -22.45 21.77
CA ASP A 86 -16.72 -22.28 20.36
C ASP A 86 -15.43 -22.17 19.55
N ALA A 87 -15.07 -23.27 18.89
CA ALA A 87 -13.96 -23.31 17.97
C ALA A 87 -14.40 -22.54 16.72
N VAL A 88 -14.26 -21.21 16.78
CA VAL A 88 -14.51 -20.27 15.69
C VAL A 88 -13.59 -20.63 14.53
N SER A 89 -14.07 -21.59 13.75
CA SER A 89 -13.44 -22.15 12.58
C SER A 89 -13.48 -21.07 11.54
N SER A 90 -12.40 -20.29 11.48
CA SER A 90 -12.21 -19.24 10.48
C SER A 90 -12.50 -19.84 9.11
N PRO A 91 -13.56 -19.40 8.41
CA PRO A 91 -14.09 -20.17 7.28
C PRO A 91 -13.03 -20.26 6.19
N ALA A 92 -12.64 -21.49 5.87
CA ALA A 92 -11.91 -21.76 4.64
C ALA A 92 -12.74 -21.19 3.49
N ALA A 93 -12.14 -20.37 2.63
CA ALA A 93 -12.89 -19.66 1.61
C ALA A 93 -13.55 -20.68 0.65
N SER A 94 -14.88 -20.79 0.72
CA SER A 94 -15.65 -21.67 -0.16
C SER A 94 -15.34 -21.34 -1.63
N PRO A 95 -15.27 -22.35 -2.52
CA PRO A 95 -14.88 -22.14 -3.92
C PRO A 95 -15.72 -21.08 -4.62
N ASP A 96 -17.00 -20.97 -4.30
CA ASP A 96 -17.93 -19.96 -4.83
C ASP A 96 -17.47 -18.53 -4.53
N THR A 97 -16.92 -18.28 -3.33
CA THR A 97 -16.40 -16.96 -2.95
C THR A 97 -15.15 -16.59 -3.76
N ALA A 98 -14.32 -17.59 -4.08
CA ALA A 98 -13.13 -17.40 -4.90
C ALA A 98 -13.51 -17.03 -6.35
N ASP A 99 -14.40 -17.82 -6.97
CA ASP A 99 -14.85 -17.59 -8.35
C ASP A 99 -15.63 -16.25 -8.49
N VAL A 100 -16.46 -15.86 -7.51
CA VAL A 100 -17.13 -14.55 -7.47
C VAL A 100 -16.13 -13.40 -7.39
N ALA A 101 -15.08 -13.52 -6.57
CA ALA A 101 -14.04 -12.48 -6.47
C ALA A 101 -13.27 -12.30 -7.79
N LEU A 102 -12.99 -13.39 -8.50
CA LEU A 102 -12.36 -13.38 -9.83
C LEU A 102 -13.27 -12.76 -10.90
N ALA A 103 -14.54 -13.17 -10.95
CA ALA A 103 -15.53 -12.61 -11.86
C ALA A 103 -15.74 -11.10 -11.65
N ALA A 104 -15.75 -10.63 -10.40
CA ALA A 104 -15.83 -9.21 -10.06
C ALA A 104 -14.55 -8.43 -10.45
N ALA A 105 -13.37 -9.06 -10.38
CA ALA A 105 -12.11 -8.43 -10.78
C ALA A 105 -11.95 -8.29 -12.30
N LEU A 106 -12.43 -9.28 -13.07
CA LEU A 106 -12.43 -9.22 -14.54
C LEU A 106 -13.36 -8.13 -15.11
N LYS A 107 -14.31 -7.64 -14.31
CA LYS A 107 -15.19 -6.51 -14.63
C LYS A 107 -14.66 -5.14 -14.20
N ASP A 108 -13.53 -5.07 -13.48
CA ASP A 108 -12.99 -3.81 -12.95
C ASP A 108 -12.12 -3.11 -14.03
N PRO A 109 -12.54 -1.95 -14.59
CA PRO A 109 -11.83 -1.29 -15.69
C PRO A 109 -10.42 -0.79 -15.29
N ARG A 110 -10.09 -0.76 -13.99
CA ARG A 110 -8.76 -0.41 -13.50
C ARG A 110 -7.75 -1.53 -13.70
N VAL A 111 -8.20 -2.77 -13.89
CA VAL A 111 -7.36 -3.97 -13.96
C VAL A 111 -7.76 -4.80 -15.18
N PRO A 112 -7.20 -4.52 -16.38
CA PRO A 112 -7.55 -5.26 -17.58
C PRO A 112 -7.19 -6.75 -17.43
N ALA A 113 -7.84 -7.62 -18.19
CA ALA A 113 -7.53 -9.06 -18.17
C ALA A 113 -6.03 -9.33 -18.43
N LEU A 114 -5.48 -10.38 -17.79
CA LEU A 114 -4.08 -10.76 -18.00
C LEU A 114 -3.82 -11.15 -19.46
N PRO A 115 -2.67 -10.76 -20.05
CA PRO A 115 -2.31 -11.22 -21.39
C PRO A 115 -2.25 -12.75 -21.42
N LYS A 116 -2.94 -13.38 -22.38
CA LYS A 116 -3.01 -14.85 -22.49
C LYS A 116 -1.61 -15.47 -22.50
N ASN A 117 -0.74 -14.92 -23.34
CA ASN A 117 0.65 -15.33 -23.53
C ASN A 117 1.54 -14.83 -22.37
N GLY A 118 2.43 -15.70 -21.88
CA GLY A 118 3.42 -15.33 -20.89
C GLY A 118 4.37 -14.23 -21.41
N ARG A 119 4.57 -13.17 -20.64
CA ARG A 119 5.48 -12.06 -20.97
C ARG A 119 6.52 -11.92 -19.87
N ARG A 120 7.80 -12.00 -20.22
CA ARG A 120 8.88 -11.91 -19.23
C ARG A 120 9.06 -10.49 -18.69
N LEU A 121 9.47 -10.38 -17.42
CA LEU A 121 9.82 -9.10 -16.80
C LEU A 121 11.06 -8.51 -17.49
N ARG A 122 10.88 -7.39 -18.18
CA ARG A 122 11.97 -6.64 -18.83
C ARG A 122 12.91 -6.04 -17.78
N THR A 123 14.17 -5.85 -18.17
CA THR A 123 15.12 -5.02 -17.41
C THR A 123 14.61 -3.59 -17.36
N LEU A 124 14.31 -3.10 -16.17
CA LEU A 124 13.86 -1.73 -15.92
C LEU A 124 15.07 -0.79 -15.75
N PRO A 125 14.94 0.50 -16.11
CA PRO A 125 16.04 1.45 -16.10
C PRO A 125 16.53 1.81 -14.69
N GLY A 126 17.77 2.31 -14.61
CA GLY A 126 18.41 2.74 -13.37
C GLY A 126 19.44 1.75 -12.86
N ARG A 127 19.86 1.91 -11.60
CA ARG A 127 20.84 1.04 -10.95
C ARG A 127 20.29 0.51 -9.65
N ALA A 128 20.34 -0.82 -9.50
CA ALA A 128 19.89 -1.53 -8.32
C ALA A 128 20.59 -1.00 -7.06
N ALA A 129 19.83 -0.69 -6.01
CA ALA A 129 20.36 -0.39 -4.70
C ALA A 129 21.16 -1.59 -4.15
N ALA A 130 22.24 -1.30 -3.43
CA ALA A 130 23.02 -2.33 -2.76
C ALA A 130 22.17 -3.01 -1.67
N ALA A 131 22.14 -4.34 -1.66
CA ALA A 131 21.48 -5.14 -0.64
C ALA A 131 22.52 -5.81 0.27
N HIS A 132 22.24 -5.89 1.56
CA HIS A 132 23.07 -6.53 2.56
C HIS A 132 22.26 -7.59 3.31
N GLY A 133 22.38 -8.83 2.84
CA GLY A 133 21.56 -9.95 3.30
C GLY A 133 20.09 -9.86 2.87
N SER A 134 19.24 -10.60 3.55
CA SER A 134 17.80 -10.66 3.32
C SER A 134 17.00 -10.38 4.59
N ILE A 135 15.79 -9.85 4.43
CA ILE A 135 14.77 -9.88 5.47
C ILE A 135 14.08 -11.23 5.37
N LYS A 136 14.12 -12.01 6.45
CA LYS A 136 13.37 -13.27 6.59
C LYS A 136 12.00 -12.93 7.16
N ASP A 137 11.01 -12.76 6.29
CA ASP A 137 9.62 -12.60 6.70
C ASP A 137 9.02 -13.97 7.03
N ARG A 138 9.06 -14.32 8.32
CA ARG A 138 8.49 -15.57 8.83
C ARG A 138 6.97 -15.62 8.74
N ARG A 139 6.27 -14.49 8.92
CA ARG A 139 4.79 -14.45 8.88
C ARG A 139 4.26 -14.73 7.47
N SER A 140 5.04 -14.42 6.43
CA SER A 140 4.70 -14.73 5.03
C SER A 140 5.51 -15.88 4.42
N GLY A 141 6.37 -16.58 5.17
CA GLY A 141 7.20 -17.67 4.63
C GLY A 141 8.20 -17.29 3.52
N VAL A 142 8.64 -16.03 3.42
CA VAL A 142 9.54 -15.57 2.32
C VAL A 142 10.75 -14.76 2.79
N ALA A 143 11.84 -14.87 2.02
CA ALA A 143 13.00 -13.98 2.08
C ALA A 143 13.00 -12.99 0.92
N LEU A 144 13.23 -11.71 1.24
CA LEU A 144 13.37 -10.61 0.28
C LEU A 144 14.69 -9.85 0.54
N PRO A 145 15.29 -9.15 -0.44
CA PRO A 145 16.56 -8.44 -0.23
C PRO A 145 16.38 -7.31 0.79
N ARG A 146 17.33 -7.21 1.74
CA ARG A 146 17.44 -6.05 2.64
C ARG A 146 18.30 -5.00 1.95
N PHE A 147 17.65 -4.02 1.34
CA PHE A 147 18.37 -2.91 0.71
C PHE A 147 19.04 -2.01 1.76
N THR A 148 20.07 -1.29 1.34
CA THR A 148 20.88 -0.41 2.19
C THR A 148 20.89 1.02 1.65
N LYS A 149 21.26 1.98 2.51
CA LYS A 149 21.45 3.42 2.23
C LYS A 149 20.22 4.17 1.73
N THR A 150 19.64 3.78 0.60
CA THR A 150 18.50 4.46 -0.06
C THR A 150 17.15 3.89 0.34
N TRP A 151 17.10 2.68 0.88
CA TRP A 151 15.87 2.10 1.43
C TRP A 151 15.99 2.06 2.94
N ALA A 152 14.95 2.55 3.63
CA ALA A 152 14.80 2.44 5.07
C ALA A 152 13.81 1.32 5.40
N LEU A 153 14.09 0.56 6.46
CA LEU A 153 13.07 -0.25 7.12
C LEU A 153 12.00 0.69 7.69
N ALA A 154 10.75 0.25 7.65
CA ALA A 154 9.62 1.01 8.19
C ALA A 154 8.70 0.07 8.99
N THR A 155 7.82 0.65 9.81
CA THR A 155 6.80 -0.09 10.55
C THR A 155 6.03 -1.02 9.60
N PRO A 156 6.02 -2.34 9.84
CA PRO A 156 5.53 -3.30 8.86
C PRO A 156 4.01 -3.25 8.70
N ALA A 157 3.26 -2.99 9.77
CA ALA A 157 1.80 -3.03 9.79
C ALA A 157 1.14 -2.22 8.63
N PRO A 158 0.11 -2.77 7.95
CA PRO A 158 -0.51 -4.10 8.18
C PRO A 158 0.29 -5.28 7.58
N PHE A 159 1.30 -5.00 6.77
CA PHE A 159 2.20 -5.98 6.16
C PHE A 159 3.04 -6.72 7.21
N ALA A 160 3.76 -7.74 6.77
CA ALA A 160 4.67 -8.51 7.61
C ALA A 160 6.13 -8.02 7.48
N SER A 161 6.54 -7.51 6.32
CA SER A 161 7.74 -6.68 6.17
C SER A 161 7.50 -5.43 5.33
N ARG A 162 8.31 -4.38 5.56
CA ARG A 162 8.22 -3.12 4.81
C ARG A 162 9.56 -2.39 4.72
N GLN A 163 9.91 -2.01 3.49
CA GLN A 163 11.00 -1.09 3.14
C GLN A 163 10.45 0.07 2.30
N LEU A 164 10.98 1.28 2.51
CA LEU A 164 10.55 2.50 1.83
C LEU A 164 11.75 3.29 1.29
N LEU A 165 11.60 3.85 0.09
CA LEU A 165 12.50 4.90 -0.40
C LEU A 165 12.26 6.22 0.38
N PRO A 166 13.23 7.17 0.39
CA PRO A 166 13.01 8.51 0.93
C PRO A 166 11.88 9.24 0.19
N LYS A 167 11.25 10.22 0.85
CA LYS A 167 10.34 11.15 0.19
C LYS A 167 11.14 12.05 -0.78
N VAL A 168 10.61 12.31 -1.97
CA VAL A 168 11.16 13.32 -2.89
C VAL A 168 10.43 14.63 -2.65
N LYS A 169 11.13 15.78 -2.59
CA LYS A 169 10.52 17.09 -2.39
C LYS A 169 9.44 17.33 -3.45
N GLY A 170 8.23 17.71 -3.03
CA GLY A 170 7.07 17.92 -3.91
C GLY A 170 6.29 16.66 -4.29
N ALA A 171 6.80 15.45 -4.01
CA ALA A 171 6.07 14.19 -4.22
C ALA A 171 5.50 13.65 -2.89
N SER A 172 4.19 13.46 -2.82
CA SER A 172 3.53 12.77 -1.69
C SER A 172 3.71 11.24 -1.75
N TYR A 173 3.96 10.71 -2.94
CA TYR A 173 4.14 9.28 -3.20
C TYR A 173 5.63 8.92 -3.32
N ARG A 174 6.01 7.73 -2.83
CA ARG A 174 7.39 7.21 -2.76
C ARG A 174 7.39 5.70 -2.95
N GLY A 175 8.51 5.14 -3.37
CA GLY A 175 8.65 3.70 -3.57
C GLY A 175 8.52 2.90 -2.28
N MET A 176 7.91 1.74 -2.40
CA MET A 176 7.61 0.81 -1.32
C MET A 176 7.87 -0.63 -1.77
N LEU A 177 8.45 -1.41 -0.87
CA LEU A 177 8.65 -2.86 -0.98
C LEU A 177 8.06 -3.49 0.29
N VAL A 178 7.14 -4.43 0.13
CA VAL A 178 6.42 -5.09 1.23
C VAL A 178 6.29 -6.58 0.98
N SER A 179 6.08 -7.33 2.05
CA SER A 179 5.60 -8.71 2.00
C SER A 179 4.51 -8.96 3.02
N CYS A 180 3.54 -9.81 2.68
CA CYS A 180 2.47 -10.27 3.55
C CYS A 180 1.93 -11.64 3.07
N PRO A 181 1.25 -12.42 3.93
CA PRO A 181 0.36 -13.49 3.47
C PRO A 181 -0.70 -12.91 2.53
N VAL A 182 -1.20 -13.70 1.57
CA VAL A 182 -2.17 -13.19 0.60
C VAL A 182 -3.44 -12.67 1.32
N PRO A 183 -3.83 -11.40 1.14
CA PRO A 183 -4.91 -10.76 1.90
C PRO A 183 -6.29 -10.92 1.24
N ILE A 184 -6.43 -11.88 0.32
CA ILE A 184 -7.61 -12.14 -0.52
C ILE A 184 -7.89 -13.66 -0.55
N PRO A 185 -9.06 -14.10 -1.05
CA PRO A 185 -9.31 -15.52 -1.32
C PRO A 185 -8.32 -16.08 -2.35
N GLU A 186 -7.74 -17.23 -2.03
CA GLU A 186 -6.92 -18.00 -2.97
C GLU A 186 -7.79 -18.60 -4.09
N GLN A 187 -7.23 -18.67 -5.29
CA GLN A 187 -7.86 -19.17 -6.49
C GLN A 187 -7.24 -20.50 -6.91
N LYS A 188 -7.95 -21.23 -7.77
CA LYS A 188 -7.51 -22.52 -8.36
C LYS A 188 -6.13 -22.45 -9.03
N THR A 189 -5.67 -21.28 -9.47
CA THR A 189 -4.32 -21.08 -9.99
C THR A 189 -3.61 -19.90 -9.31
N LEU A 190 -2.28 -20.04 -9.11
CA LEU A 190 -1.42 -18.95 -8.63
C LEU A 190 -1.45 -17.72 -9.55
N ARG A 191 -1.77 -17.90 -10.84
CA ARG A 191 -1.91 -16.80 -11.82
C ARG A 191 -3.14 -15.94 -11.52
N ASP A 192 -4.26 -16.56 -11.18
CA ASP A 192 -5.52 -15.86 -10.88
C ASP A 192 -5.47 -15.24 -9.47
N THR A 193 -4.87 -15.94 -8.50
CA THR A 193 -4.56 -15.38 -7.18
C THR A 193 -3.63 -14.16 -7.32
N ALA A 194 -2.61 -14.21 -8.19
CA ALA A 194 -1.73 -13.07 -8.44
C ALA A 194 -2.45 -11.90 -9.13
N PHE A 195 -3.39 -12.17 -10.05
CA PHE A 195 -4.24 -11.15 -10.69
C PHE A 195 -5.08 -10.39 -9.66
N LEU A 196 -5.76 -11.13 -8.77
CA LEU A 196 -6.52 -10.54 -7.67
C LEU A 196 -5.60 -9.78 -6.68
N ALA A 197 -4.41 -10.31 -6.39
CA ALA A 197 -3.47 -9.64 -5.51
C ALA A 197 -2.98 -8.31 -6.13
N ALA A 198 -2.73 -8.27 -7.44
CA ALA A 198 -2.39 -7.05 -8.16
C ALA A 198 -3.54 -6.02 -8.13
N ARG A 199 -4.80 -6.44 -8.29
CA ARG A 199 -5.97 -5.57 -8.07
C ARG A 199 -5.98 -4.99 -6.65
N TRP A 200 -5.73 -5.80 -5.63
CA TRP A 200 -5.63 -5.34 -4.25
C TRP A 200 -4.51 -4.29 -4.03
N THR A 201 -3.37 -4.38 -4.74
CA THR A 201 -2.30 -3.37 -4.62
C THR A 201 -2.70 -1.97 -5.08
N LEU A 202 -3.78 -1.79 -5.84
CA LEU A 202 -4.28 -0.46 -6.18
C LEU A 202 -4.74 0.33 -4.95
N ASN A 203 -5.11 -0.34 -3.86
CA ASN A 203 -5.39 0.28 -2.55
C ASN A 203 -4.15 0.97 -1.93
N HIS A 204 -2.96 0.75 -2.50
CA HIS A 204 -1.71 1.40 -2.11
C HIS A 204 -1.22 2.44 -3.13
N HIS A 205 -2.07 2.83 -4.07
CA HIS A 205 -1.82 3.88 -5.06
C HIS A 205 -2.88 5.00 -4.91
N PRO A 206 -2.68 6.18 -5.53
CA PRO A 206 -3.71 7.22 -5.54
C PRO A 206 -5.03 6.75 -6.15
N SER A 207 -6.14 7.37 -5.77
CA SER A 207 -7.47 7.02 -6.26
C SER A 207 -7.59 7.12 -7.78
N GLY A 208 -8.40 6.24 -8.38
CA GLY A 208 -8.53 6.14 -9.83
C GLY A 208 -7.33 5.54 -10.56
N ALA A 209 -6.34 4.97 -9.84
CA ALA A 209 -5.20 4.32 -10.46
C ALA A 209 -5.61 3.10 -11.32
N THR A 210 -4.95 2.93 -12.48
CA THR A 210 -5.18 1.83 -13.43
C THR A 210 -3.87 1.09 -13.75
N ILE A 211 -3.98 -0.16 -14.19
CA ILE A 211 -2.86 -1.08 -14.46
C ILE A 211 -2.69 -1.30 -15.96
N THR A 212 -1.46 -1.24 -16.45
CA THR A 212 -1.05 -1.79 -17.76
C THR A 212 -0.02 -2.90 -17.56
N TRP A 213 -0.33 -4.12 -17.99
CA TRP A 213 0.56 -5.28 -17.81
C TRP A 213 1.86 -5.17 -18.62
N THR A 214 3.00 -5.30 -17.95
CA THR A 214 4.33 -5.34 -18.56
C THR A 214 4.99 -6.71 -18.45
N ALA A 215 4.54 -7.57 -17.52
CA ALA A 215 4.96 -8.96 -17.40
C ALA A 215 3.88 -9.86 -16.76
N SER A 216 3.88 -11.13 -17.14
CA SER A 216 3.11 -12.21 -16.51
C SER A 216 3.85 -13.52 -16.80
N GLN A 217 4.47 -14.12 -15.79
CA GLN A 217 5.29 -15.33 -15.96
C GLN A 217 5.29 -16.20 -14.70
N PRO A 218 5.46 -17.54 -14.83
CA PRO A 218 5.83 -18.36 -13.69
C PRO A 218 7.25 -18.00 -13.20
N ILE A 219 7.50 -18.18 -11.90
CA ILE A 219 8.80 -18.03 -11.26
C ILE A 219 9.05 -19.20 -10.30
N LYS A 220 10.32 -19.43 -9.94
CA LYS A 220 10.71 -20.34 -8.86
C LYS A 220 11.34 -19.54 -7.72
N ALA A 221 10.87 -19.75 -6.50
CA ALA A 221 11.37 -19.14 -5.29
C ALA A 221 12.13 -20.18 -4.45
N GLY A 222 13.25 -20.68 -5.00
CA GLY A 222 13.92 -21.88 -4.51
C GLY A 222 13.24 -23.15 -5.06
N LYS A 223 12.82 -24.07 -4.18
CA LYS A 223 12.07 -25.28 -4.57
C LYS A 223 10.58 -25.02 -4.84
N ARG A 224 10.06 -23.87 -4.43
CA ARG A 224 8.64 -23.50 -4.52
C ARG A 224 8.32 -22.78 -5.84
N GLN A 225 7.09 -22.96 -6.31
CA GLN A 225 6.57 -22.26 -7.49
C GLN A 225 6.00 -20.89 -7.11
N GLY A 226 5.81 -20.03 -8.11
CA GLY A 226 5.18 -18.74 -7.93
C GLY A 226 4.75 -18.13 -9.27
N TRP A 227 4.01 -17.04 -9.21
CA TRP A 227 3.64 -16.24 -10.36
C TRP A 227 4.06 -14.79 -10.18
N LEU A 228 4.75 -14.24 -11.19
CA LEU A 228 5.18 -12.86 -11.22
C LEU A 228 4.32 -12.07 -12.20
N LEU A 229 3.77 -10.96 -11.71
CA LEU A 229 3.15 -9.91 -12.52
C LEU A 229 4.02 -8.65 -12.46
N GLY A 230 4.31 -8.08 -13.61
CA GLY A 230 4.91 -6.75 -13.75
C GLY A 230 3.92 -5.83 -14.42
N TYR A 231 3.85 -4.57 -13.98
CA TYR A 231 2.90 -3.61 -14.54
C TYR A 231 3.34 -2.15 -14.34
N THR A 232 2.81 -1.28 -15.19
CA THR A 232 2.81 0.17 -14.99
C THR A 232 1.50 0.54 -14.30
N VAL A 233 1.57 1.34 -13.24
CA VAL A 233 0.39 1.94 -12.62
C VAL A 233 0.29 3.39 -13.08
N HIS A 234 -0.84 3.74 -13.68
CA HIS A 234 -1.15 5.09 -14.15
C HIS A 234 -2.09 5.76 -13.16
N TYR A 235 -1.82 7.00 -12.78
CA TYR A 235 -2.65 7.74 -11.81
C TYR A 235 -2.52 9.25 -11.99
N THR A 236 -3.44 10.00 -11.40
CA THR A 236 -3.40 11.46 -11.38
C THR A 236 -3.02 11.95 -9.99
N LEU A 237 -2.07 12.88 -9.89
CA LEU A 237 -1.66 13.51 -8.64
C LEU A 237 -1.59 15.02 -8.84
N LYS A 238 -2.40 15.79 -8.10
CA LYS A 238 -2.53 17.25 -8.23
C LYS A 238 -2.76 17.69 -9.69
N GLY A 239 -3.74 17.07 -10.35
CA GLY A 239 -4.08 17.31 -11.77
C GLY A 239 -3.08 16.77 -12.80
N LYS A 240 -1.91 16.27 -12.41
CA LYS A 240 -0.87 15.78 -13.32
C LYS A 240 -0.94 14.26 -13.45
N LYS A 241 -0.97 13.75 -14.69
CA LYS A 241 -0.78 12.32 -14.99
C LYS A 241 0.63 11.90 -14.59
N ARG A 242 0.76 10.81 -13.83
CA ARG A 242 2.00 10.22 -13.33
C ARG A 242 1.98 8.70 -13.54
N VAL A 243 3.15 8.08 -13.47
CA VAL A 243 3.27 6.62 -13.53
C VAL A 243 4.17 6.07 -12.42
N SER A 244 3.89 4.84 -11.99
CA SER A 244 4.79 4.00 -11.20
C SER A 244 5.11 2.74 -11.97
N ALA A 245 6.36 2.27 -11.89
CA ALA A 245 6.68 0.89 -12.21
C ALA A 245 6.39 0.03 -10.99
N ALA A 246 5.73 -1.12 -11.19
CA ALA A 246 5.38 -2.04 -10.12
C ALA A 246 5.58 -3.49 -10.55
N ALA A 247 5.81 -4.35 -9.57
CA ALA A 247 5.72 -5.79 -9.75
C ALA A 247 5.26 -6.48 -8.46
N LEU A 248 4.61 -7.62 -8.64
CA LEU A 248 4.12 -8.50 -7.59
C LEU A 248 4.58 -9.92 -7.89
N ALA A 249 5.19 -10.57 -6.91
CA ALA A 249 5.42 -12.02 -6.91
C ALA A 249 4.46 -12.65 -5.89
N LEU A 250 3.62 -13.57 -6.37
CA LEU A 250 2.93 -14.52 -5.52
C LEU A 250 3.78 -15.79 -5.44
N VAL A 251 4.04 -16.30 -4.24
CA VAL A 251 4.89 -17.48 -4.02
C VAL A 251 4.13 -18.49 -3.18
N ASP A 252 4.10 -19.74 -3.65
CA ASP A 252 3.65 -20.88 -2.84
C ASP A 252 4.64 -21.09 -1.67
N VAL A 253 4.11 -21.22 -0.46
CA VAL A 253 4.89 -21.35 0.78
C VAL A 253 4.22 -22.39 1.67
N PRO A 254 4.95 -23.03 2.62
CA PRO A 254 4.35 -23.98 3.57
C PRO A 254 3.34 -23.36 4.55
N GLU A 255 3.18 -22.04 4.56
CA GLU A 255 2.20 -21.32 5.39
C GLU A 255 0.76 -21.55 4.90
N LYS A 256 -0.23 -21.26 5.76
CA LYS A 256 -1.68 -21.40 5.47
C LYS A 256 -2.18 -20.61 4.24
N LYS A 257 -1.37 -19.72 3.67
CA LYS A 257 -1.69 -18.82 2.57
C LYS A 257 -0.42 -18.51 1.77
N PRO A 258 -0.49 -18.42 0.43
CA PRO A 258 0.66 -18.03 -0.39
C PRO A 258 1.14 -16.62 -0.03
N ALA A 259 2.42 -16.37 -0.27
CA ALA A 259 3.09 -15.13 0.06
C ALA A 259 2.96 -14.11 -1.07
N VAL A 260 2.64 -12.85 -0.75
CA VAL A 260 2.75 -11.73 -1.67
C VAL A 260 4.02 -10.96 -1.34
N VAL A 261 4.88 -10.76 -2.34
CA VAL A 261 5.95 -9.75 -2.33
C VAL A 261 5.59 -8.68 -3.37
N PHE A 262 5.38 -7.44 -2.93
CA PHE A 262 4.96 -6.34 -3.79
C PHE A 262 5.96 -5.19 -3.71
N VAL A 263 6.33 -4.65 -4.88
CA VAL A 263 7.15 -3.45 -5.00
C VAL A 263 6.54 -2.48 -6.01
N THR A 264 6.52 -1.20 -5.67
CA THR A 264 6.09 -0.10 -6.53
C THR A 264 7.04 1.08 -6.36
N ILE A 265 7.39 1.76 -7.45
CA ILE A 265 8.32 2.90 -7.46
C ILE A 265 7.80 3.97 -8.44
N PRO A 266 7.49 5.20 -7.98
CA PRO A 266 7.03 6.27 -8.86
C PRO A 266 8.10 6.75 -9.84
N ASP A 267 7.64 7.38 -10.92
CA ASP A 267 8.44 8.11 -11.89
C ASP A 267 9.36 9.18 -11.29
N SER A 268 8.96 9.82 -10.18
CA SER A 268 9.82 10.72 -9.38
C SER A 268 11.08 10.03 -8.82
N GLN A 269 11.09 8.70 -8.81
CA GLN A 269 12.18 7.83 -8.37
C GLN A 269 12.61 6.84 -9.46
N LYS A 270 12.39 7.16 -10.75
CA LYS A 270 12.70 6.31 -11.92
C LYS A 270 14.13 5.74 -11.94
N LYS A 271 15.12 6.45 -11.36
CA LYS A 271 16.50 5.97 -11.18
C LYS A 271 16.62 4.67 -10.35
N ARG A 272 15.56 4.30 -9.62
CA ARG A 272 15.42 3.09 -8.80
C ARG A 272 14.52 2.02 -9.40
N TRP A 273 13.96 2.18 -10.60
CA TRP A 273 13.08 1.14 -11.18
C TRP A 273 13.80 -0.22 -11.34
N HIS A 274 15.11 -0.25 -11.58
CA HIS A 274 15.90 -1.48 -11.59
C HIS A 274 15.94 -2.23 -10.23
N ASP A 275 15.63 -1.57 -9.11
CA ASP A 275 15.45 -2.23 -7.81
C ASP A 275 14.34 -3.29 -7.87
N ILE A 276 13.32 -3.09 -8.71
CA ILE A 276 12.23 -4.06 -8.93
C ILE A 276 12.77 -5.36 -9.51
N ASN A 277 13.68 -5.30 -10.50
CA ASN A 277 14.32 -6.51 -11.02
C ASN A 277 15.16 -7.20 -9.93
N LYS A 278 15.85 -6.43 -9.08
CA LYS A 278 16.66 -6.97 -7.98
C LYS A 278 15.81 -7.63 -6.90
N VAL A 279 14.65 -7.06 -6.55
CA VAL A 279 13.65 -7.71 -5.67
C VAL A 279 13.22 -9.02 -6.28
N MET A 280 12.65 -8.98 -7.49
CA MET A 280 11.98 -10.12 -8.11
C MET A 280 12.91 -11.29 -8.44
N SER A 281 14.21 -11.03 -8.65
CA SER A 281 15.24 -12.07 -8.81
C SER A 281 15.82 -12.60 -7.49
N SER A 282 15.54 -11.96 -6.35
CA SER A 282 16.08 -12.32 -5.04
C SER A 282 15.04 -12.90 -4.07
N VAL A 283 13.76 -13.00 -4.46
CA VAL A 283 12.71 -13.64 -3.65
C VAL A 283 12.98 -15.14 -3.52
N LYS A 284 12.88 -15.66 -2.29
CA LYS A 284 12.95 -17.11 -1.99
C LYS A 284 11.87 -17.47 -0.98
N ALA A 285 11.30 -18.68 -1.07
CA ALA A 285 10.60 -19.27 0.05
C ALA A 285 11.59 -19.59 1.19
N LEU A 286 11.09 -19.60 2.43
CA LEU A 286 11.86 -19.95 3.64
C LEU A 286 11.82 -21.44 3.98
#